data_AF-A0A4P2R4E8-F1
#
_entry.id   AF-A0A4P2R4E8-F1
#
_cell.length_a   1.000
_cell.length_b   1.000
_cell.length_c   1.000
_cell.angle_alpha   90.00
_cell.angle_beta   90.00
_cell.angle_gamma   90.00
#
_symmetry.space_group_name_H-M   'P 1'
#
loop_
_entity.id
_entity.type
_entity.pdbx_description
1 polymer ?
#
loop_
_entity_poly.entity_id
_entity_poly.type
_entity_poly.pdbx_seq_one_letter_code
_entity_poly.pdbx_strand_id
1 'polypeptide(L)'
;MRDKNTALSARLARVLRELYGRKSQQVSTEQRMLMFTELGAKAPPGAAGSEPGADAPLQPEQGLVPQPHAPPKPPRGRGGRAPLPEHLPRETRVVPVPDEERTCPQCGGEKRTYGPHPRSAIANCSL
;
A
#
# COMPACT_ATOMS: atom_id res chain seq x y z
N MET A 1 -23.04 -27.34 -10.99
CA MET A 1 -21.56 -27.45 -10.85
C MET A 1 -20.83 -26.14 -11.18
N ARG A 2 -21.21 -25.47 -12.27
CA ARG A 2 -20.61 -24.17 -12.67
C ARG A 2 -20.79 -23.09 -11.59
N ASP A 3 -21.95 -22.99 -10.95
CA ASP A 3 -22.24 -21.94 -9.94
C ASP A 3 -21.43 -22.09 -8.66
N LYS A 4 -21.11 -23.33 -8.28
CA LYS A 4 -20.24 -23.61 -7.15
C LYS A 4 -18.80 -23.20 -7.47
N ASN A 5 -18.34 -23.45 -8.69
CA ASN A 5 -16.99 -23.08 -9.12
C ASN A 5 -16.83 -21.56 -9.22
N THR A 6 -17.82 -20.86 -9.78
CA THR A 6 -17.83 -19.39 -9.84
C THR A 6 -17.90 -18.74 -8.45
N ALA A 7 -18.71 -19.29 -7.54
CA ALA A 7 -18.76 -18.81 -6.16
C ALA A 7 -17.42 -19.02 -5.43
N LEU A 8 -16.75 -20.14 -5.66
CA LEU A 8 -15.43 -20.43 -5.07
C LEU A 8 -14.33 -19.54 -5.66
N SER A 9 -14.31 -19.33 -6.97
CA SER A 9 -13.32 -18.46 -7.62
C SER A 9 -13.46 -17.00 -7.19
N ALA A 10 -14.68 -16.51 -7.02
CA ALA A 10 -14.95 -15.17 -6.48
C ALA A 10 -14.43 -15.01 -5.04
N ARG A 11 -14.64 -16.03 -4.18
CA ARG A 11 -14.12 -16.03 -2.80
C ARG A 11 -12.59 -16.02 -2.77
N LEU A 12 -11.95 -16.84 -3.60
CA LEU A 12 -10.48 -16.87 -3.70
C LEU A 12 -9.92 -15.53 -4.19
N ALA A 13 -10.52 -14.93 -5.21
CA ALA A 13 -10.08 -13.63 -5.72
C ALA A 13 -10.17 -12.52 -4.64
N ARG A 14 -11.21 -12.55 -3.80
CA ARG A 14 -11.35 -11.64 -2.66
C ARG A 14 -10.22 -11.83 -1.64
N VAL A 15 -9.98 -13.06 -1.19
CA VAL A 15 -8.95 -13.36 -0.18
C VAL A 15 -7.54 -13.01 -0.69
N LEU A 16 -7.25 -13.31 -1.96
CA LEU A 16 -5.97 -12.95 -2.57
C LEU A 16 -5.77 -11.43 -2.65
N ARG A 17 -6.83 -10.66 -2.91
CA ARG A 17 -6.78 -9.19 -2.91
C ARG A 17 -6.60 -8.61 -1.50
N GLU A 18 -7.16 -9.25 -0.48
CA GLU A 18 -7.00 -8.81 0.91
C GLU A 18 -5.56 -9.09 1.43
N LEU A 19 -4.99 -10.25 1.09
CA LEU A 19 -3.64 -10.65 1.51
C LEU A 19 -2.54 -9.95 0.71
N TYR A 20 -2.68 -9.90 -0.62
CA TYR A 20 -1.62 -9.49 -1.54
C TYR A 20 -1.98 -8.27 -2.39
N GLY A 21 -3.20 -7.73 -2.27
CA GLY A 21 -3.64 -6.57 -3.04
C GLY A 21 -3.09 -5.25 -2.51
N ARG A 22 -3.09 -4.25 -3.39
CA ARG A 22 -2.67 -2.88 -3.07
C ARG A 22 -3.68 -2.22 -2.14
N LYS A 23 -3.34 -2.15 -0.85
CA LYS A 23 -4.14 -1.48 0.20
C LYS A 23 -4.26 0.05 0.00
N SER A 24 -3.54 0.61 -0.97
CA SER A 24 -3.48 2.05 -1.25
C SER A 24 -4.58 2.56 -2.19
N GLN A 25 -5.41 1.69 -2.78
CA GLN A 25 -6.57 2.15 -3.56
C GLN A 25 -7.73 2.51 -2.63
N GLN A 26 -7.59 3.63 -1.92
CA GLN A 26 -8.73 4.24 -1.22
C GLN A 26 -9.46 5.15 -2.19
N VAL A 27 -10.58 4.67 -2.74
CA VAL A 27 -11.49 5.49 -3.56
C VAL A 27 -12.32 6.36 -2.61
N SER A 28 -12.26 7.68 -2.80
CA SER A 28 -12.97 8.62 -1.95
C SER A 28 -14.49 8.37 -1.99
N THR A 29 -15.21 8.78 -0.94
CA THR A 29 -16.66 8.60 -0.88
C THR A 29 -17.36 9.32 -2.03
N GLU A 30 -16.87 10.50 -2.41
CA GLU A 30 -17.37 11.28 -3.56
C GLU A 30 -17.17 10.54 -4.89
N GLN A 31 -15.98 9.99 -5.12
CA GLN A 31 -15.69 9.19 -6.32
C GLN A 31 -16.59 7.95 -6.42
N ARG A 32 -16.89 7.30 -5.27
CA ARG A 32 -17.82 6.18 -5.22
C ARG A 32 -19.25 6.60 -5.58
N MET A 33 -19.72 7.74 -5.07
CA MET A 33 -21.07 8.25 -5.40
C MET A 33 -21.21 8.53 -6.89
N LEU A 34 -20.21 9.15 -7.52
CA LEU A 34 -20.19 9.41 -8.96
C LEU A 34 -20.26 8.10 -9.78
N MET A 35 -19.46 7.09 -9.43
CA MET A 35 -19.52 5.78 -10.10
C MET A 35 -20.90 5.11 -9.98
N PHE A 36 -21.54 5.16 -8.81
CA PHE A 36 -22.89 4.61 -8.66
C PHE A 36 -23.92 5.37 -9.49
N THR A 37 -23.80 6.70 -9.60
CA THR A 37 -24.69 7.49 -10.47
C THR A 37 -24.52 7.15 -11.94
N GLU A 38 -23.27 6.95 -12.40
CA GLU A 38 -22.99 6.56 -13.78
C GLU A 38 -23.49 5.15 -14.11
N LEU A 39 -23.36 4.20 -13.17
CA LEU A 39 -23.87 2.84 -13.33
C LEU A 39 -25.40 2.82 -13.39
N GLY A 40 -26.07 3.63 -12.56
CA GLY A 40 -27.53 3.79 -12.62
C GLY A 40 -27.99 4.40 -13.95
N ALA A 41 -27.26 5.37 -14.49
CA ALA A 41 -27.57 5.99 -15.78
C ALA A 41 -27.31 5.05 -16.98
N LYS A 42 -26.39 4.09 -16.86
CA LYS A 42 -26.07 3.10 -17.90
C LYS A 42 -26.83 1.78 -17.78
N ALA A 43 -27.71 1.63 -16.78
CA ALA A 43 -28.47 0.41 -16.60
C ALA A 43 -29.53 0.25 -17.72
N PRO A 44 -29.65 -0.92 -18.36
CA PRO A 44 -30.65 -1.15 -19.40
C PRO A 44 -32.08 -1.07 -18.81
N PRO A 45 -33.08 -0.64 -19.59
CA PRO A 45 -34.47 -0.58 -19.15
C PRO A 45 -34.98 -2.01 -18.88
N GLY A 46 -34.98 -2.40 -17.60
CA GLY A 46 -35.29 -3.77 -17.15
C GLY A 46 -34.45 -4.25 -15.96
N ALA A 47 -33.36 -3.56 -15.63
CA ALA A 47 -32.57 -3.85 -14.43
C ALA A 47 -33.22 -3.37 -13.11
N ALA A 48 -34.31 -2.58 -13.19
CA ALA A 48 -35.07 -2.07 -12.04
C ALA A 48 -36.27 -2.98 -11.66
N GLY A 49 -36.15 -4.29 -11.87
CA GLY A 49 -37.19 -5.28 -11.57
C GLY A 49 -36.84 -6.14 -10.37
N SER A 50 -36.88 -5.57 -9.17
CA SER A 50 -36.99 -6.30 -7.90
C SER A 50 -37.51 -5.32 -6.85
N GLU A 51 -38.83 -5.20 -6.80
CA GLU A 51 -39.54 -4.60 -5.68
C GLU A 51 -39.15 -5.36 -4.39
N PRO A 52 -38.67 -4.69 -3.32
CA PRO A 52 -38.73 -5.31 -2.01
C PRO A 52 -40.19 -5.28 -1.57
N GLY A 53 -40.79 -6.47 -1.50
CA GLY A 53 -42.18 -6.66 -1.08
C GLY A 53 -42.50 -5.87 0.19
N ALA A 54 -43.56 -5.09 0.08
CA ALA A 54 -44.27 -4.52 1.21
C ALA A 54 -44.98 -5.66 1.98
N ASP A 55 -44.36 -6.16 3.04
CA ASP A 55 -44.99 -6.46 4.33
C ASP A 55 -43.91 -6.88 5.34
N ALA A 56 -43.43 -5.94 6.15
CA ALA A 56 -42.66 -6.23 7.35
C ALA A 56 -42.95 -5.11 8.38
N PRO A 57 -43.36 -5.44 9.61
CA PRO A 57 -43.78 -4.41 10.58
C PRO A 57 -42.65 -3.44 10.91
N LEU A 58 -43.00 -2.15 10.88
CA LEU A 58 -42.17 -1.04 11.34
C LEU A 58 -41.71 -1.29 12.77
N GLN A 59 -40.43 -1.59 12.97
CA GLN A 59 -39.79 -1.44 14.28
C GLN A 59 -39.37 0.01 14.48
N PRO A 60 -39.58 0.58 15.68
CA PRO A 60 -39.37 1.99 15.93
C PRO A 60 -37.89 2.36 15.80
N GLU A 61 -37.65 3.41 15.01
CA GLU A 61 -36.61 4.43 15.18
C GLU A 61 -35.61 4.22 16.33
N GLN A 62 -34.61 3.38 16.08
CA GLN A 62 -33.39 3.38 16.88
C GLN A 62 -32.58 4.60 16.44
N GLY A 63 -32.70 5.66 17.25
CA GLY A 63 -32.07 6.95 17.03
C GLY A 63 -30.62 6.83 16.57
N LEU A 64 -30.32 7.51 15.47
CA LEU A 64 -28.97 7.84 15.06
C LEU A 64 -28.37 8.77 16.13
N VAL A 65 -27.86 8.18 17.21
CA VAL A 65 -26.92 8.87 18.08
C VAL A 65 -25.71 9.19 17.20
N PRO A 66 -25.36 10.47 16.97
CA PRO A 66 -24.18 10.82 16.21
C PRO A 66 -22.98 10.26 16.96
N GLN A 67 -22.38 9.18 16.45
CA GLN A 67 -21.18 8.64 17.07
C GLN A 67 -20.05 9.62 16.77
N PRO A 68 -19.44 10.27 17.78
CA PRO A 68 -18.34 11.18 17.53
C PRO A 68 -17.20 10.44 16.85
N HIS A 69 -16.63 11.05 15.80
CA HIS A 69 -15.50 10.47 15.08
C HIS A 69 -14.37 10.18 16.06
N ALA A 70 -14.02 8.90 16.19
CA ALA A 70 -12.91 8.49 17.04
C ALA A 70 -11.65 9.29 16.65
N PRO A 71 -10.91 9.84 17.63
CA PRO A 71 -9.74 10.64 17.33
C PRO A 71 -8.73 9.82 16.52
N PRO A 72 -7.98 10.46 15.60
CA PRO A 72 -7.01 9.77 14.77
C PRO A 72 -6.00 9.06 15.68
N LYS A 73 -5.79 7.77 15.42
CA LYS A 73 -4.82 6.96 16.17
C LYS A 73 -3.46 7.66 16.08
N PRO A 74 -2.72 7.80 17.20
CA PRO A 74 -1.42 8.42 17.17
C PRO A 74 -0.51 7.67 16.19
N PRO A 75 0.40 8.39 15.51
CA PRO A 75 1.35 7.76 14.60
C PRO A 75 2.13 6.71 15.39
N ARG A 76 2.00 5.45 14.97
CA ARG A 76 2.78 4.37 15.58
C ARG A 76 4.24 4.70 15.33
N GLY A 77 5.04 4.78 16.40
CA GLY A 77 6.48 4.94 16.29
C GLY A 77 7.01 3.94 15.28
N ARG A 78 7.91 4.39 14.40
CA ARG A 78 8.51 3.53 13.36
C ARG A 78 9.04 2.28 14.06
N GLY A 79 8.49 1.12 13.72
CA GLY A 79 8.87 -0.20 14.26
C GLY A 79 10.27 -0.59 13.78
N GLY A 80 11.25 0.22 14.11
CA GLY A 80 12.66 0.00 13.85
C GLY A 80 13.31 -0.74 15.01
N ARG A 81 14.58 -1.10 14.81
CA ARG A 81 15.44 -1.62 15.87
C ARG A 81 15.63 -0.52 16.93
N ALA A 82 15.60 -0.91 18.20
CA ALA A 82 16.01 -0.01 19.27
C ALA A 82 17.44 0.50 18.99
N PRO A 83 17.74 1.78 19.29
CA PRO A 83 19.09 2.31 19.13
C PRO A 83 20.07 1.48 19.97
N LEU A 84 21.29 1.35 19.46
CA LEU A 84 22.36 0.64 20.18
C LEU A 84 22.57 1.32 21.56
N PRO A 85 22.71 0.57 22.66
CA PRO A 85 22.89 1.14 23.99
C PRO A 85 24.08 2.10 24.08
N GLU A 86 23.98 3.14 24.92
CA GLU A 86 25.00 4.18 25.06
C GLU A 86 26.34 3.66 25.58
N HIS A 87 26.32 2.57 26.35
CA HIS A 87 27.53 1.94 26.90
C HIS A 87 28.31 1.12 25.88
N LEU A 88 27.76 0.87 24.69
CA LEU A 88 28.47 0.14 23.64
C LEU A 88 29.27 1.12 22.78
N PRO A 89 30.61 0.99 22.73
CA PRO A 89 31.42 1.88 21.91
C PRO A 89 31.09 1.70 20.42
N ARG A 90 30.97 2.82 19.70
CA ARG A 90 30.82 2.83 18.24
C ARG A 90 32.19 3.05 17.61
N GLU A 91 32.72 2.02 16.96
CA GLU A 91 34.00 2.11 16.24
C GLU A 91 33.78 2.17 14.72
N THR A 92 34.35 3.19 14.09
CA THR A 92 34.33 3.35 12.64
C THR A 92 35.60 2.75 12.05
N ARG A 93 35.50 1.59 11.39
CA ARG A 93 36.62 0.98 10.64
C ARG A 93 36.53 1.32 9.16
N VAL A 94 37.42 2.20 8.71
CA VAL A 94 37.57 2.51 7.29
C VAL A 94 38.42 1.42 6.62
N VAL A 95 37.83 0.74 5.65
CA VAL A 95 38.55 -0.23 4.79
C VAL A 95 38.79 0.47 3.45
N PRO A 96 40.05 0.77 3.07
CA PRO A 96 40.34 1.40 1.79
C PRO A 96 40.07 0.41 0.65
N VAL A 97 39.58 0.94 -0.47
CA VAL A 97 39.47 0.20 -1.73
C VAL A 97 40.85 0.15 -2.40
N PRO A 98 41.31 -1.01 -2.89
CA PRO A 98 42.59 -1.12 -3.60
C PRO A 98 42.58 -0.25 -4.87
N ASP A 99 43.76 0.23 -5.28
CA ASP A 99 43.87 1.21 -6.37
C ASP A 99 43.34 0.67 -7.71
N GLU A 100 43.47 -0.64 -7.96
CA GLU A 100 42.93 -1.34 -9.14
C GLU A 100 41.40 -1.22 -9.25
N GLU A 101 40.70 -1.16 -8.12
CA GLU A 101 39.25 -1.06 -8.07
C GLU A 101 38.74 0.38 -8.06
N ARG A 102 39.63 1.38 -7.96
CA ARG A 102 39.26 2.81 -7.97
C ARG A 102 39.03 3.34 -9.37
N THR A 103 39.53 2.66 -10.39
CA THR A 103 39.29 2.99 -11.80
C THR A 103 38.13 2.19 -12.36
N CYS A 104 37.36 2.81 -13.25
CA CYS A 104 36.28 2.14 -13.94
C CYS A 104 36.81 1.24 -15.05
N PRO A 105 36.45 -0.05 -15.10
CA PRO A 105 36.88 -0.94 -16.19
C PRO A 105 36.21 -0.62 -17.54
N GLN A 106 35.15 0.19 -17.57
CA GLN A 106 34.41 0.53 -18.79
C GLN A 106 34.86 1.84 -19.42
N CYS A 107 35.07 2.88 -18.60
CA CYS A 107 35.41 4.22 -19.08
C CYS A 107 36.79 4.73 -18.60
N GLY A 108 37.56 3.95 -17.82
CA GLY A 108 38.88 4.31 -17.32
C GLY A 108 38.91 5.43 -16.27
N GLY A 109 37.79 6.14 -16.07
CA GLY A 109 37.69 7.24 -15.11
C GLY A 109 37.73 6.79 -13.66
N GLU A 110 38.14 7.71 -12.78
CA GLU A 110 38.15 7.51 -11.33
C GLU A 110 36.73 7.44 -10.77
N LYS A 111 36.48 6.43 -9.93
CA LYS A 111 35.19 6.24 -9.27
C LYS A 111 35.03 7.23 -8.11
N ARG A 112 33.86 7.84 -7.99
CA ARG A 112 33.55 8.75 -6.88
C ARG A 112 33.14 7.94 -5.64
N THR A 113 33.66 8.34 -4.48
CA THR A 113 33.23 7.79 -3.18
C THR A 113 31.87 8.37 -2.80
N TYR A 114 30.95 7.52 -2.34
CA TYR A 114 29.66 7.96 -1.82
C TYR A 114 29.61 7.80 -0.30
N GLY A 115 29.44 8.92 0.40
CA GLY A 115 29.39 8.95 1.87
C GLY A 115 30.76 8.95 2.55
N PRO A 116 30.80 8.84 3.89
CA PRO A 116 32.02 8.98 4.69
C PRO A 116 32.94 7.76 4.63
N HIS A 117 32.55 6.69 3.90
CA HIS A 117 33.31 5.46 3.82
C HIS A 117 33.58 5.08 2.36
N PRO A 118 34.85 4.79 2.00
CA PRO A 118 35.23 4.50 0.61
C PRO A 118 34.79 3.11 0.13
N ARG A 119 34.04 2.31 0.91
CA ARG A 119 33.66 0.91 0.57
C ARG A 119 32.86 0.76 -0.71
N SER A 120 32.26 1.82 -1.22
CA SER A 120 31.54 1.82 -2.50
C SER A 120 31.94 3.04 -3.31
N ALA A 121 32.69 2.81 -4.38
CA ALA A 121 32.95 3.81 -5.40
C ALA A 121 32.15 3.42 -6.65
N ILE A 122 31.35 4.36 -7.17
CA ILE A 122 30.56 4.14 -8.39
C ILE A 122 31.21 4.95 -9.51
N ALA A 123 31.37 4.32 -10.67
CA ALA A 123 31.77 5.02 -11.88
C ALA A 123 30.54 5.71 -12.47
N ASN A 124 30.59 7.03 -12.63
CA ASN A 124 29.64 7.74 -13.47
C ASN A 124 30.07 7.56 -14.93
N CYS A 125 29.95 6.35 -15.50
CA CYS A 125 30.04 6.23 -16.95
C CYS A 125 28.72 6.73 -17.53
N SER A 126 28.78 7.84 -18.26
CA SER A 126 27.70 8.24 -19.16
C SER A 126 27.53 7.14 -20.21
N LEU A 127 26.35 6.53 -20.26
CA LEU A 127 25.92 5.68 -21.38
C LEU A 127 25.77 6.50 -22.66
#